data_AF-A0A7W0PBS4-F1
#
_entry.id   AF-A0A7W0PBS4-F1
#
_cell.length_a   1.000
_cell.length_b   1.000
_cell.length_c   1.000
_cell.angle_alpha   90.00
_cell.angle_beta   90.00
_cell.angle_gamma   90.00
#
_symmetry.space_group_name_H-M   'P 1'
#
loop_
_entity.id
_entity.type
_entity.pdbx_description
1 polymer ?
#
loop_
_entity_poly.entity_id
_entity_poly.type
_entity_poly.pdbx_seq_one_letter_code
_entity_poly.pdbx_strand_id
1 'polypeptide(L)'
;MARYPRPRSALLPMLHLVQSVQGYVSSAGVALCAEELNLTKAEVGAVVTFYTMFKRRPAGEYLISVCTNTLCGFLGGEEIYAAVQEQLGIHHDQTTDDGKFTLEHAECLAACDYAPVVTVNYEFYDQQSVESTTALVDALRAGDRPAPTRGAPLCSFRETSREIAGFSEADRAATALVGPSVGEPSIAGLRLATQRGERAPAGGASATAGKDA
;
A
#
# COMPACT_ATOMS: atom_id res chain seq x y z
N MET A 1 6.82 -7.46 -20.20
CA MET A 1 6.39 -8.67 -20.95
C MET A 1 7.44 -9.79 -20.90
N ALA A 2 8.70 -9.56 -21.29
CA ALA A 2 9.75 -10.59 -21.31
C ALA A 2 10.04 -11.29 -19.97
N ARG A 3 9.62 -10.72 -18.83
CA ARG A 3 9.74 -11.32 -17.49
C ARG A 3 8.78 -12.50 -17.25
N TYR A 4 7.79 -12.73 -18.14
CA TYR A 4 6.74 -13.72 -17.92
C TYR A 4 6.69 -14.77 -19.04
N PRO A 5 6.44 -16.05 -18.70
CA PRO A 5 6.28 -17.11 -19.71
C PRO A 5 4.98 -16.97 -20.51
N ARG A 6 3.97 -16.27 -19.97
CA ARG A 6 2.72 -15.96 -20.66
C ARG A 6 2.51 -14.44 -20.72
N PRO A 7 2.27 -13.83 -21.89
CA PRO A 7 2.12 -12.38 -22.02
C PRO A 7 1.06 -11.78 -21.10
N ARG A 8 -0.12 -12.43 -20.98
CA ARG A 8 -1.22 -12.00 -20.10
C ARG A 8 -0.82 -11.76 -18.64
N SER A 9 0.23 -12.43 -18.14
CA SER A 9 0.73 -12.26 -16.77
C SER A 9 1.38 -10.89 -16.54
N ALA A 10 1.70 -10.16 -17.62
CA ALA A 10 2.22 -8.80 -17.53
C ALA A 10 1.13 -7.73 -17.28
N LEU A 11 -0.15 -8.11 -17.26
CA LEU A 11 -1.26 -7.14 -17.20
C LEU A 11 -1.20 -6.24 -15.96
N LEU A 12 -0.99 -6.79 -14.77
CA LEU A 12 -0.97 -6.01 -13.53
C LEU A 12 0.16 -4.96 -13.53
N PRO A 13 1.44 -5.31 -13.81
CA PRO A 13 2.49 -4.31 -13.96
C PRO A 13 2.22 -3.29 -15.07
N MET A 14 1.60 -3.69 -16.18
CA MET A 14 1.27 -2.76 -17.26
C MET A 14 0.20 -1.75 -16.84
N LEU A 15 -0.79 -2.15 -16.05
CA LEU A 15 -1.79 -1.25 -15.50
C LEU A 15 -1.18 -0.25 -14.51
N HIS A 16 -0.24 -0.70 -13.66
CA HIS A 16 0.54 0.21 -12.82
C HIS A 16 1.41 1.18 -13.65
N LEU A 17 1.97 0.72 -14.77
CA LEU A 17 2.72 1.58 -15.69
C LEU A 17 1.82 2.65 -16.32
N VAL A 18 0.62 2.29 -16.78
CA VAL A 18 -0.39 3.25 -17.25
C VAL A 18 -0.69 4.29 -16.17
N GLN A 19 -0.95 3.83 -14.94
CA GLN A 19 -1.25 4.68 -13.79
C GLN A 19 -0.08 5.61 -13.44
N SER A 20 1.17 5.17 -13.61
CA SER A 20 2.35 6.02 -13.42
C SER A 20 2.43 7.20 -14.40
N VAL A 21 1.88 7.04 -15.61
CA VAL A 21 1.90 8.07 -16.65
C VAL A 21 0.67 8.96 -16.56
N GLN A 22 -0.50 8.38 -16.30
CA GLN A 22 -1.78 9.08 -16.39
C GLN A 22 -2.36 9.48 -15.02
N GLY A 23 -1.80 8.97 -13.91
CA GLY A 23 -2.35 9.15 -12.56
C GLY A 23 -3.53 8.23 -12.24
N TYR A 24 -4.05 7.50 -13.22
CA TYR A 24 -5.15 6.54 -13.10
C TYR A 24 -5.17 5.63 -14.34
N VAL A 25 -5.99 4.59 -14.33
CA VAL A 25 -6.22 3.70 -15.48
C VAL A 25 -7.36 4.25 -16.34
N SER A 26 -7.00 4.98 -17.39
CA SER A 26 -7.98 5.52 -18.36
C SER A 26 -8.50 4.46 -19.33
N SER A 27 -9.61 4.76 -20.01
CA SER A 27 -10.13 3.92 -21.11
C SER A 27 -9.11 3.70 -22.23
N ALA A 28 -8.24 4.68 -22.49
CA ALA A 28 -7.14 4.55 -23.45
C ALA A 28 -6.07 3.59 -22.93
N GLY A 29 -5.74 3.65 -21.63
CA GLY A 29 -4.86 2.69 -20.98
C GLY A 29 -5.39 1.27 -21.01
N VAL A 30 -6.69 1.06 -20.77
CA VAL A 30 -7.37 -0.23 -20.93
C VAL A 30 -7.25 -0.74 -22.37
N ALA A 31 -7.50 0.12 -23.36
CA ALA A 31 -7.39 -0.25 -24.77
C ALA A 31 -5.96 -0.64 -25.15
N LEU A 32 -4.97 0.12 -24.69
CA LEU A 32 -3.55 -0.17 -24.91
C LEU A 32 -3.17 -1.54 -24.32
N CYS A 33 -3.51 -1.81 -23.06
CA CYS A 33 -3.19 -3.10 -22.44
C CYS A 33 -3.90 -4.27 -23.13
N ALA A 34 -5.12 -4.07 -23.62
CA ALA A 34 -5.86 -5.08 -24.36
C ALA A 34 -5.17 -5.41 -25.69
N GLU A 35 -4.76 -4.39 -26.44
CA GLU A 35 -4.05 -4.55 -27.72
C GLU A 35 -2.70 -5.23 -27.54
N GLU A 36 -1.85 -4.72 -26.63
CA GLU A 36 -0.49 -5.23 -26.40
C GLU A 36 -0.45 -6.68 -25.90
N LEU A 37 -1.46 -7.11 -25.14
CA LEU A 37 -1.51 -8.45 -24.55
C LEU A 37 -2.43 -9.42 -25.30
N ASN A 38 -3.02 -8.99 -26.42
CA ASN A 38 -4.03 -9.75 -27.17
C ASN A 38 -5.18 -10.23 -26.26
N LEU A 39 -5.72 -9.31 -25.47
CA LEU A 39 -6.87 -9.49 -24.59
C LEU A 39 -8.05 -8.64 -25.06
N THR A 40 -9.26 -8.96 -24.61
CA THR A 40 -10.41 -8.07 -24.80
C THR A 40 -10.39 -6.92 -23.79
N LYS A 41 -10.98 -5.79 -24.17
CA LYS A 41 -11.19 -4.66 -23.23
C LYS A 41 -12.03 -5.07 -22.01
N ALA A 42 -12.92 -6.04 -22.17
CA ALA A 42 -13.73 -6.59 -21.08
C ALA A 42 -12.89 -7.36 -20.05
N GLU A 43 -11.95 -8.20 -20.50
CA GLU A 43 -11.02 -8.90 -19.61
C GLU A 43 -10.14 -7.93 -18.83
N VAL A 44 -9.59 -6.91 -19.49
CA VAL A 44 -8.80 -5.87 -18.82
C VAL A 44 -9.66 -5.06 -17.86
N GLY A 45 -10.86 -4.66 -18.31
CA GLY A 45 -11.82 -3.93 -17.48
C GLY A 45 -12.19 -4.69 -16.21
N ALA A 46 -12.42 -6.01 -16.31
CA ALA A 46 -12.70 -6.87 -15.15
C ALA A 46 -11.56 -6.82 -14.12
N VAL A 47 -10.30 -6.90 -14.56
CA VAL A 47 -9.12 -6.80 -13.69
C VAL A 47 -9.03 -5.42 -13.03
N VAL A 48 -9.24 -4.35 -13.79
CA VAL A 48 -9.20 -2.96 -13.29
C VAL A 48 -10.30 -2.72 -12.25
N THR A 49 -11.48 -3.33 -12.41
CA THR A 49 -12.56 -3.21 -11.42
C THR A 49 -12.39 -4.13 -10.21
N PHE A 50 -11.62 -5.21 -10.35
CA PHE A 50 -11.44 -6.21 -9.30
C PHE A 50 -10.38 -5.77 -8.27
N TYR A 51 -9.27 -5.20 -8.71
CA TYR A 51 -8.21 -4.73 -7.82
C TYR A 51 -8.38 -3.24 -7.50
N THR A 52 -8.59 -2.93 -6.22
CA THR A 52 -8.78 -1.56 -5.69
C THR A 52 -7.58 -0.62 -5.91
N MET A 53 -6.39 -1.18 -6.13
CA MET A 53 -5.15 -0.45 -6.43
C MET A 53 -5.19 0.29 -7.77
N PHE A 54 -6.07 -0.12 -8.70
CA PHE A 54 -6.23 0.53 -9.98
C PHE A 54 -7.31 1.61 -9.91
N LYS A 55 -6.86 2.86 -9.83
CA LYS A 55 -7.73 4.03 -9.78
C LYS A 55 -8.35 4.23 -11.16
N ARG A 56 -9.69 4.30 -11.20
CA ARG A 56 -10.48 4.47 -12.43
C ARG A 56 -10.84 5.93 -12.71
N ARG A 57 -10.50 6.82 -11.78
CA ARG A 57 -10.63 8.28 -11.86
C ARG A 57 -9.27 8.91 -11.55
N PRO A 58 -8.99 10.15 -12.01
CA PRO A 58 -7.75 10.85 -11.70
C PRO A 58 -7.47 10.85 -10.18
N ALA A 59 -6.38 10.17 -9.80
CA ALA A 59 -5.90 10.19 -8.42
C ALA A 59 -4.98 11.39 -8.20
N GLY A 60 -4.94 11.87 -6.97
CA GLY A 60 -4.07 12.97 -6.57
C GLY A 60 -2.61 12.56 -6.50
N GLU A 61 -1.75 13.53 -6.19
CA GLU A 61 -0.32 13.26 -5.91
C GLU A 61 -0.13 12.31 -4.71
N TYR A 62 -1.00 12.41 -3.71
CA TYR A 62 -0.98 11.62 -2.48
C TYR A 62 -2.28 10.82 -2.32
N LEU A 63 -2.19 9.50 -2.42
CA LEU A 63 -3.23 8.57 -2.02
C LEU A 63 -3.08 8.26 -0.53
N ILE A 64 -4.01 8.74 0.29
CA ILE A 64 -4.04 8.52 1.73
C ILE A 64 -5.03 7.39 2.01
N SER A 65 -4.53 6.26 2.52
CA SER A 65 -5.34 5.09 2.86
C SER A 65 -5.35 4.89 4.38
N VAL A 66 -6.52 5.03 5.01
CA VAL A 66 -6.69 4.84 6.45
C VAL A 66 -7.30 3.47 6.71
N CYS A 67 -6.60 2.62 7.48
CA CYS A 67 -7.13 1.32 7.88
C CYS A 67 -8.20 1.49 8.96
N THR A 68 -9.41 1.01 8.70
CA THR A 68 -10.52 1.01 9.67
C THR A 68 -10.98 -0.39 10.06
N ASN A 69 -10.28 -1.42 9.56
CA ASN A 69 -10.55 -2.80 9.93
C ASN A 69 -10.33 -3.04 11.44
N THR A 70 -10.89 -4.13 11.98
CA THR A 70 -11.18 -4.39 13.39
C THR A 70 -10.17 -3.80 14.38
N LEU A 71 -8.88 -4.16 14.31
CA LEU A 71 -7.91 -3.68 15.29
C LEU A 71 -7.62 -2.17 15.17
N CYS A 72 -7.47 -1.66 13.95
CA CYS A 72 -7.27 -0.23 13.75
C CYS A 72 -8.53 0.55 14.15
N GLY A 73 -9.72 0.04 13.81
CA GLY A 73 -11.00 0.61 14.24
C GLY A 73 -11.12 0.70 15.76
N PHE A 74 -10.78 -0.37 16.50
CA PHE A 74 -10.76 -0.33 17.98
C PHE A 74 -9.77 0.68 18.58
N LEU A 75 -8.72 1.02 17.84
CA LEU A 75 -7.66 1.93 18.29
C LEU A 75 -7.80 3.35 17.75
N GLY A 76 -8.91 3.69 17.08
CA GLY A 76 -9.19 5.06 16.63
C GLY A 76 -9.17 5.27 15.11
N GLY A 77 -9.11 4.21 14.31
CA GLY A 77 -8.98 4.30 12.85
C GLY A 77 -10.16 4.99 12.17
N GLU A 78 -11.38 4.80 12.67
CA GLU A 78 -12.58 5.46 12.15
C GLU A 78 -12.57 6.96 12.45
N GLU A 79 -12.12 7.34 13.65
CA GLU A 79 -11.95 8.72 14.06
C GLU A 79 -10.88 9.42 13.22
N ILE A 80 -9.79 8.73 12.91
CA ILE A 80 -8.76 9.22 11.97
C ILE A 80 -9.36 9.44 10.59
N TYR A 81 -10.06 8.45 10.05
CA TYR A 81 -10.66 8.56 8.71
C TYR A 81 -11.66 9.73 8.66
N ALA A 82 -12.54 9.87 9.66
CA ALA A 82 -13.51 10.95 9.74
C ALA A 82 -12.84 12.33 9.80
N ALA A 83 -11.79 12.49 10.60
CA ALA A 83 -11.06 13.75 10.71
C ALA A 83 -10.37 14.15 9.39
N VAL A 84 -9.74 13.20 8.70
CA VAL A 84 -9.12 13.44 7.38
C VAL A 84 -10.20 13.76 6.34
N GLN A 85 -11.33 13.07 6.37
CA GLN A 85 -12.48 13.33 5.51
C GLN A 85 -12.99 14.77 5.68
N GLU A 86 -13.11 15.24 6.93
CA GLU A 86 -13.53 16.61 7.26
C GLU A 86 -12.50 17.65 6.80
N GLN A 87 -11.20 17.43 7.07
CA GLN A 87 -10.11 18.35 6.72
C GLN A 87 -9.92 18.49 5.19
N LEU A 88 -10.18 17.43 4.43
CA LEU A 88 -10.03 17.44 2.97
C LEU A 88 -11.35 17.75 2.23
N GLY A 89 -12.50 17.58 2.87
CA GLY A 89 -13.82 17.80 2.25
C GLY A 89 -14.18 16.78 1.16
N ILE A 90 -13.57 15.59 1.19
CA ILE A 90 -13.76 14.51 0.20
C ILE A 90 -14.04 13.19 0.90
N HIS A 91 -14.74 12.28 0.23
CA HIS A 91 -15.04 10.93 0.73
C HIS A 91 -14.13 9.86 0.12
N HIS A 92 -14.37 8.60 0.48
CA HIS A 92 -13.70 7.45 -0.09
C HIS A 92 -13.64 7.50 -1.63
N ASP A 93 -12.44 7.26 -2.15
CA ASP A 93 -12.09 7.16 -3.55
C ASP A 93 -12.33 8.47 -4.33
N GLN A 94 -12.51 9.60 -3.65
CA GLN A 94 -12.57 10.94 -4.23
C GLN A 94 -11.22 11.63 -4.14
N THR A 95 -11.04 12.64 -5.00
CA THR A 95 -9.82 13.45 -5.09
C THR A 95 -10.18 14.91 -4.87
N THR A 96 -9.35 15.66 -4.16
CA THR A 96 -9.51 17.11 -3.97
C THR A 96 -9.44 17.86 -5.31
N ASP A 97 -10.11 19.02 -5.40
CA ASP A 97 -10.18 19.82 -6.64
C ASP A 97 -8.81 20.32 -7.13
N ASP A 98 -7.86 20.50 -6.21
CA ASP A 98 -6.47 20.87 -6.52
C ASP A 98 -5.63 19.68 -7.03
N GLY A 99 -6.19 18.47 -7.08
CA GLY A 99 -5.52 17.26 -7.54
C GLY A 99 -4.42 16.76 -6.62
N LYS A 100 -4.35 17.22 -5.36
CA LYS A 100 -3.29 16.82 -4.43
C LYS A 100 -3.60 15.52 -3.69
N PHE A 101 -4.82 15.34 -3.20
CA PHE A 101 -5.14 14.25 -2.28
C PHE A 101 -6.26 13.37 -2.80
N THR A 102 -6.07 12.06 -2.70
CA THR A 102 -7.14 11.06 -2.82
C THR A 102 -7.28 10.34 -1.48
N LEU A 103 -8.50 10.21 -0.96
CA LEU A 103 -8.75 9.54 0.31
C LEU A 103 -9.31 8.14 0.09
N GLU A 104 -8.74 7.14 0.74
CA GLU A 104 -9.18 5.75 0.71
C GLU A 104 -9.56 5.28 2.12
N HIS A 105 -10.80 4.81 2.26
CA HIS A 105 -11.23 4.01 3.40
C HIS A 105 -10.73 2.59 3.17
N ALA A 106 -9.59 2.27 3.77
CA ALA A 106 -8.90 1.02 3.50
C ALA A 106 -9.32 -0.08 4.48
N GLU A 107 -9.35 -1.30 3.95
CA GLU A 107 -9.41 -2.51 4.76
C GLU A 107 -8.04 -2.79 5.41
N CYS A 108 -7.85 -4.01 5.92
CA CYS A 108 -6.61 -4.41 6.58
C CYS A 108 -5.36 -4.15 5.72
N LEU A 109 -4.46 -3.30 6.24
CA LEU A 109 -3.14 -3.01 5.66
C LEU A 109 -2.02 -3.94 6.15
N ALA A 110 -2.39 -5.06 6.79
CA ALA A 110 -1.48 -6.11 7.27
C ALA A 110 -0.35 -5.66 8.21
N ALA A 111 -0.57 -4.58 8.96
CA ALA A 111 0.38 -4.03 9.95
C ALA A 111 -0.30 -3.84 11.32
N CYS A 112 -1.06 -4.85 11.76
CA CYS A 112 -1.87 -4.80 12.98
C CYS A 112 -1.06 -4.53 14.25
N ASP A 113 0.16 -5.00 14.32
CA ASP A 113 1.12 -4.72 15.40
C ASP A 113 1.58 -3.26 15.47
N TYR A 114 1.25 -2.45 14.46
CA TYR A 114 1.50 -1.01 14.36
C TYR A 114 0.24 -0.15 14.39
N ALA A 115 -0.92 -0.73 14.66
CA ALA A 115 -2.18 -0.03 14.59
C ALA A 115 -2.26 1.18 15.55
N PRO A 116 -2.97 2.27 15.18
CA PRO A 116 -3.65 2.51 13.90
C PRO A 116 -2.70 2.80 12.73
N VAL A 117 -3.02 2.28 11.55
CA VAL A 117 -2.15 2.39 10.36
C VAL A 117 -2.78 3.28 9.30
N VAL A 118 -2.00 4.24 8.83
CA VAL A 118 -2.27 5.03 7.62
C VAL A 118 -1.15 4.74 6.62
N THR A 119 -1.49 4.66 5.33
CA THR A 119 -0.45 4.73 4.28
C THR A 119 -0.64 5.96 3.42
N VAL A 120 0.47 6.51 2.95
CA VAL A 120 0.48 7.54 1.90
C VAL A 120 1.28 6.99 0.75
N ASN A 121 0.64 6.84 -0.42
CA ASN A 121 1.24 6.21 -1.60
C ASN A 121 1.90 4.86 -1.26
N TYR A 122 1.21 4.02 -0.48
CA TYR A 122 1.66 2.70 -0.02
C TYR A 122 2.85 2.67 0.96
N GLU A 123 3.35 3.84 1.39
CA GLU A 123 4.34 3.92 2.47
C GLU A 123 3.67 4.04 3.84
N PHE A 124 4.27 3.42 4.86
CA PHE A 124 3.61 3.25 6.16
C PHE A 124 3.84 4.44 7.11
N TYR A 125 2.74 4.92 7.66
CA TYR A 125 2.68 5.82 8.81
C TYR A 125 1.95 5.07 9.92
N ASP A 126 2.75 4.49 10.80
CA ASP A 126 2.32 3.60 11.87
C ASP A 126 1.94 4.40 13.14
N GLN A 127 1.19 3.76 14.04
CA GLN A 127 0.78 4.28 15.36
C GLN A 127 0.15 5.68 15.28
N GLN A 128 -0.67 5.89 14.24
CA GLN A 128 -1.25 7.20 13.99
C GLN A 128 -2.37 7.51 14.97
N SER A 129 -2.51 8.80 15.27
CA SER A 129 -3.66 9.40 15.93
C SER A 129 -4.34 10.38 14.98
N VAL A 130 -5.49 10.91 15.40
CA VAL A 130 -6.14 12.02 14.68
C VAL A 130 -5.15 13.18 14.51
N GLU A 131 -4.50 13.61 15.59
CA GLU A 131 -3.55 14.72 15.58
C GLU A 131 -2.35 14.48 14.64
N SER A 132 -1.73 13.31 14.71
CA SER A 132 -0.57 13.02 13.86
C SER A 132 -0.95 12.90 12.39
N THR A 133 -2.13 12.35 12.09
CA THR A 133 -2.59 12.19 10.71
C THR A 133 -3.00 13.53 10.08
N THR A 134 -3.70 14.39 10.82
CA THR A 134 -4.08 15.72 10.30
C THR A 134 -2.84 16.60 10.10
N ALA A 135 -1.85 16.51 11.00
CA ALA A 135 -0.55 17.17 10.83
C ALA A 135 0.22 16.64 9.61
N LEU A 136 0.20 15.32 9.38
CA LEU A 136 0.77 14.71 8.17
C LEU A 136 0.11 15.29 6.90
N VAL A 137 -1.22 15.38 6.87
CA VAL A 137 -1.96 15.97 5.74
C VAL A 137 -1.56 17.43 5.50
N ASP A 138 -1.43 18.23 6.56
CA ASP A 138 -1.03 19.63 6.43
C ASP A 138 0.42 19.80 5.95
N ALA A 139 1.34 18.96 6.41
CA ALA A 139 2.72 18.92 5.92
C ALA A 139 2.77 18.59 4.42
N LEU A 140 2.05 17.54 3.99
CA LEU A 140 1.94 17.18 2.57
C LEU A 140 1.33 18.31 1.73
N ARG A 141 0.34 19.04 2.29
CA ARG A 141 -0.31 20.17 1.62
C ARG A 141 0.66 21.33 1.42
N ALA A 142 1.53 21.58 2.40
CA ALA A 142 2.61 22.57 2.35
C ALA A 142 3.76 22.17 1.38
N GLY A 143 3.78 20.93 0.91
CA GLY A 143 4.80 20.40 0.00
C GLY A 143 5.94 19.68 0.71
N ASP A 144 5.87 19.52 2.02
CA ASP A 144 6.79 18.68 2.77
C ASP A 144 6.49 17.21 2.48
N ARG A 145 7.50 16.35 2.60
CA ARG A 145 7.37 14.89 2.47
C ARG A 145 7.93 14.22 3.72
N PRO A 146 7.15 14.19 4.83
CA PRO A 146 7.60 13.56 6.07
C PRO A 146 8.03 12.11 5.81
N ALA A 147 9.17 11.72 6.37
CA ALA A 147 9.68 10.37 6.20
C ALA A 147 8.67 9.34 6.74
N PRO A 148 8.37 8.27 5.97
CA PRO A 148 7.55 7.18 6.46
C PRO A 148 8.18 6.51 7.68
N THR A 149 7.32 6.01 8.57
CA THR A 149 7.76 5.22 9.74
C THR A 149 8.40 3.90 9.30
N ARG A 150 7.91 3.32 8.21
CA ARG A 150 8.49 2.16 7.54
C ARG A 150 8.30 2.25 6.03
N GLY A 151 9.29 1.72 5.30
CA GLY A 151 9.28 1.68 3.85
C GLY A 151 10.24 2.68 3.19
N ALA A 152 10.03 2.96 1.92
CA ALA A 152 10.91 3.83 1.13
C ALA A 152 10.59 5.31 1.37
N PRO A 153 11.48 6.25 1.02
CA PRO A 153 11.16 7.66 1.07
C PRO A 153 9.92 7.99 0.24
N LEU A 154 9.00 8.77 0.82
CA LEU A 154 7.75 9.13 0.18
C LEU A 154 8.00 9.82 -1.17
N CYS A 155 7.31 9.34 -2.19
CA CYS A 155 7.27 9.94 -3.52
C CYS A 155 5.80 10.11 -3.96
N SER A 156 5.58 10.68 -5.15
CA SER A 156 4.23 10.83 -5.69
C SER A 156 3.59 9.47 -6.01
N PHE A 157 2.26 9.44 -6.08
CA PHE A 157 1.50 8.24 -6.46
C PHE A 157 1.92 7.68 -7.82
N ARG A 158 2.26 8.57 -8.75
CA ARG A 158 2.74 8.24 -10.09
C ARG A 158 4.10 7.56 -10.05
N GLU A 159 5.04 8.11 -9.28
CA GLU A 159 6.37 7.52 -9.09
C GLU A 159 6.28 6.16 -8.39
N THR A 160 5.46 6.03 -7.34
CA THR A 160 5.26 4.74 -6.67
C THR A 160 4.65 3.71 -7.62
N SER A 161 3.65 4.10 -8.42
CA SER A 161 3.07 3.21 -9.44
C SER A 161 4.10 2.76 -10.47
N ARG A 162 5.07 3.61 -10.82
CA ARG A 162 6.17 3.26 -11.72
C ARG A 162 7.09 2.20 -11.11
N GLU A 163 7.37 2.32 -9.82
CA GLU A 163 8.18 1.34 -9.08
C GLU A 163 7.48 -0.01 -8.96
N ILE A 164 6.19 -0.01 -8.62
CA ILE A 164 5.37 -1.23 -8.57
C ILE A 164 5.30 -1.90 -9.95
N ALA A 165 5.29 -1.13 -11.03
CA ALA A 165 5.39 -1.64 -12.40
C ALA A 165 6.77 -2.26 -12.72
N GLY A 166 7.75 -2.14 -11.83
CA GLY A 166 9.08 -2.72 -11.93
C GLY A 166 10.11 -1.84 -12.65
N PHE A 167 9.89 -0.51 -12.67
CA PHE A 167 10.74 0.51 -13.31
C PHE A 167 11.32 1.51 -12.28
N SER A 168 11.97 1.02 -11.23
CA SER A 168 12.68 1.89 -10.29
C SER A 168 13.98 2.44 -10.89
N GLU A 169 14.29 3.70 -10.59
CA GLU A 169 15.64 4.24 -10.78
C GLU A 169 16.60 3.56 -9.80
N ALA A 170 17.83 3.28 -10.22
CA ALA A 170 18.79 2.49 -9.45
C ALA A 170 19.02 3.07 -8.03
N ASP A 171 19.06 4.40 -7.91
CA ASP A 171 19.29 5.09 -6.64
C ASP A 171 18.10 4.99 -5.68
N ARG A 172 16.86 4.99 -6.19
CA ARG A 172 15.65 4.79 -5.36
C ARG A 172 15.49 3.35 -4.91
N ALA A 173 15.77 2.39 -5.79
CA ALA A 173 15.78 0.97 -5.42
C ALA A 173 16.77 0.69 -4.28
N ALA A 174 17.95 1.30 -4.34
CA ALA A 174 18.94 1.22 -3.27
C ALA A 174 18.44 1.87 -1.96
N THR A 175 17.78 3.03 -2.05
CA THR A 175 17.28 3.74 -0.85
C THR A 175 16.09 3.02 -0.21
N ALA A 176 15.21 2.40 -0.99
CA ALA A 176 14.09 1.59 -0.50
C ALA A 176 14.56 0.39 0.34
N LEU A 177 15.71 -0.21 -0.02
CA LEU A 177 16.34 -1.30 0.73
C LEU A 177 16.92 -0.84 2.09
N VAL A 178 17.11 0.46 2.29
CA VAL A 178 17.73 1.07 3.49
C VAL A 178 16.69 1.76 4.38
N GLY A 179 15.42 1.79 3.96
CA GLY A 179 14.32 2.34 4.75
C GLY A 179 14.16 1.63 6.11
N PRO A 180 13.60 2.30 7.12
CA PRO A 180 13.30 1.66 8.40
C PRO A 180 12.42 0.43 8.17
N SER A 181 12.97 -0.74 8.48
CA SER A 181 12.32 -2.04 8.30
C SER A 181 12.33 -2.88 9.58
N VAL A 182 13.00 -2.40 10.63
CA VAL A 182 12.99 -3.06 11.93
C VAL A 182 11.66 -2.80 12.58
N GLY A 183 10.84 -3.85 12.58
CA GLY A 183 9.56 -3.81 13.23
C GLY A 183 9.66 -4.03 14.74
N GLU A 184 9.86 -2.96 15.52
CA GLU A 184 10.02 -3.07 16.99
C GLU A 184 8.86 -3.82 17.70
N PRO A 185 7.58 -3.46 17.46
CA PRO A 185 6.44 -4.27 17.90
C PRO A 185 6.54 -5.74 17.47
N SER A 186 6.92 -6.00 16.22
CA SER A 186 6.99 -7.37 15.67
C SER A 186 8.04 -8.23 16.37
N ILE A 187 9.14 -7.64 16.84
CA ILE A 187 10.25 -8.36 17.50
C ILE A 187 10.21 -8.27 19.03
N ALA A 188 9.21 -7.63 19.63
CA ALA A 188 9.10 -7.47 21.08
C ALA A 188 9.11 -8.83 21.80
N GLY A 189 8.34 -9.81 21.29
CA GLY A 189 8.33 -11.18 21.82
C GLY A 189 9.69 -11.87 21.73
N LEU A 190 10.39 -11.71 20.60
CA LEU A 190 11.74 -12.29 20.40
C LEU A 190 12.76 -11.67 21.36
N ARG A 191 12.71 -10.35 21.56
CA ARG A 191 13.58 -9.64 22.51
C ARG A 191 13.37 -10.16 23.94
N LEU A 192 12.11 -10.32 24.36
CA LEU A 192 11.76 -10.85 25.68
C LEU A 192 12.21 -12.30 25.86
N ALA A 193 11.98 -13.16 24.87
CA ALA A 193 12.43 -14.55 24.89
C ALA A 193 13.97 -14.65 25.04
N THR A 194 14.69 -13.81 24.28
CA THR A 194 16.16 -13.74 24.35
C THR A 194 16.64 -13.30 25.74
N GLN A 195 16.02 -12.28 26.34
CA GLN A 195 16.33 -11.81 27.69
C GLN A 195 16.10 -12.87 28.76
N ARG A 196 15.08 -13.73 28.58
CA ARG A 196 14.75 -14.83 29.49
C ARG A 196 15.56 -16.10 29.25
N GLY A 197 16.42 -16.11 28.23
CA GLY A 197 17.16 -17.31 27.83
C GLY A 197 16.28 -18.41 27.25
N GLU A 198 15.06 -18.08 26.82
CA GLU A 198 14.13 -19.00 26.20
C GLU A 198 14.63 -19.37 24.79
N ARG A 199 14.51 -20.64 24.42
CA ARG A 199 14.82 -21.14 23.07
C ARG A 199 13.67 -22.01 22.60
N ALA A 200 13.39 -21.95 21.30
CA ALA A 200 12.46 -22.90 20.70
C ALA A 200 12.93 -24.34 21.00
N PRO A 201 12.02 -25.27 21.31
CA PRO A 201 12.38 -26.68 21.42
C PRO A 201 13.12 -27.14 20.17
N ALA A 202 14.14 -27.99 20.32
CA ALA A 202 14.76 -28.63 19.16
C ALA A 202 13.66 -29.36 18.39
N GLY A 203 13.46 -29.03 17.11
CA GLY A 203 12.43 -29.64 16.26
C GLY A 203 12.66 -31.15 16.14
N GLY A 204 11.96 -31.93 16.98
CA GLY A 204 11.98 -33.39 16.95
C GLY A 204 10.79 -33.93 16.18
N ALA A 205 11.10 -34.65 15.10
CA ALA A 205 10.32 -35.67 14.38
C ALA A 205 8.78 -35.57 14.37
N SER A 206 8.23 -35.44 13.16
CA SER A 206 6.89 -35.84 12.72
C SER A 206 6.16 -36.77 13.69
N ALA A 207 5.01 -36.32 14.21
CA ALA A 207 4.02 -37.18 14.84
C ALA A 207 3.42 -38.14 13.78
N THR A 208 4.12 -39.22 13.45
CA THR A 208 3.48 -40.43 12.90
C THR A 208 2.80 -41.16 14.06
N ALA A 209 1.64 -40.69 14.46
CA ALA A 209 0.76 -41.41 15.37
C ALA A 209 -0.37 -42.08 14.58
N GLY A 210 -0.20 -43.38 14.33
CA GLY A 210 -1.28 -44.37 14.26
C GLY A 210 -2.22 -44.35 13.05
N LYS A 211 -1.85 -45.08 11.99
CA LYS A 211 -2.81 -45.80 11.14
C LYS A 211 -2.41 -47.27 11.15
N ASP A 212 -2.85 -47.99 12.18
CA ASP A 212 -2.94 -49.45 12.20
C ASP A 212 -4.04 -49.81 13.21
N ALA A 213 -5.27 -49.91 12.70
CA ALA A 213 -6.39 -50.72 13.20
C ALA A 213 -7.50 -50.72 12.13
#